data_AF-A0A832TYX1-F1
#
_entry.id   AF-A0A832TYX1-F1
#
_cell.length_a   1.000
_cell.length_b   1.000
_cell.length_c   1.000
_cell.angle_alpha   90.00
_cell.angle_beta   90.00
_cell.angle_gamma   90.00
#
_symmetry.space_group_name_H-M   'P 1'
#
loop_
_entity.id
_entity.type
_entity.pdbx_description
1 polymer ?
#
loop_
_entity_poly.entity_id
_entity_poly.type
_entity_poly.pdbx_seq_one_letter_code
_entity_poly.pdbx_strand_id
1 'polypeptide(L)' 'VGAEMAGGTIVIGGKIERFSPGFEFVSMENSVKSGEIELIGEFKKFTGDYAISKRAKGALYVVADANPEL' A
#
# COMPACT_ATOMS: atom_id res chain seq x y z
N VAL A 1 -5.55 -12.16 -1.63
CA VAL A 1 -6.36 -10.97 -1.95
C VAL A 1 -5.79 -10.33 -3.21
N GLY A 2 -6.62 -10.09 -4.23
CA GLY A 2 -6.22 -9.45 -5.49
C GLY A 2 -6.48 -7.95 -5.42
N ALA A 3 -5.45 -7.14 -5.68
CA ALA A 3 -5.56 -5.69 -5.76
C ALA A 3 -5.73 -5.29 -7.23
N GLU A 4 -6.92 -4.84 -7.63
CA GLU A 4 -7.11 -4.12 -8.90
C GLU A 4 -6.80 -2.63 -8.67
N MET A 5 -5.85 -2.08 -9.43
CA MET A 5 -5.46 -0.67 -9.36
C MET A 5 -5.82 0.06 -10.65
N ALA A 6 -6.65 1.09 -10.53
CA ALA A 6 -6.72 2.21 -11.47
C ALA A 6 -6.65 3.52 -10.67
N GLY A 7 -5.45 4.11 -10.56
CA GLY A 7 -5.24 5.46 -10.02
C GLY A 7 -5.54 5.70 -8.53
N GLY A 8 -5.90 4.67 -7.76
CA GLY A 8 -6.35 4.78 -6.38
C GLY A 8 -5.28 4.48 -5.33
N THR A 9 -5.43 5.10 -4.15
CA THR A 9 -4.79 4.67 -2.91
C THR A 9 -5.42 3.36 -2.44
N ILE A 10 -4.62 2.34 -2.16
CA ILE A 10 -5.08 1.07 -1.60
C ILE A 10 -4.59 0.95 -0.17
N VAL A 11 -5.47 0.54 0.74
CA VAL A 11 -5.12 0.25 2.14
C VAL A 11 -5.42 -1.21 2.44
N ILE A 12 -4.41 -1.95 2.89
CA ILE A 12 -4.50 -3.36 3.26
C ILE A 12 -4.41 -3.48 4.77
N GLY A 13 -5.55 -3.83 5.38
CA GLY A 13 -5.68 -4.05 6.82
C GLY A 13 -5.26 -5.44 7.30
N GLY A 14 -4.89 -6.35 6.40
CA GLY A 14 -4.55 -7.74 6.70
C GLY A 14 -3.16 -8.15 6.22
N LYS A 15 -2.86 -9.44 6.32
CA LYS A 15 -1.60 -10.00 5.81
C LYS A 15 -1.60 -10.07 4.27
N ILE A 16 -0.50 -9.64 3.66
CA ILE A 16 -0.26 -9.79 2.23
C ILE A 16 0.49 -11.09 1.99
N GLU A 17 -0.19 -12.04 1.34
CA GLU A 17 0.40 -13.34 0.98
C GLU A 17 1.33 -13.26 -0.25
N ARG A 18 1.11 -12.27 -1.13
CA ARG A 18 1.90 -12.10 -2.35
C ARG A 18 2.07 -10.62 -2.69
N PHE A 19 3.24 -10.09 -2.33
CA PHE A 19 3.62 -8.71 -2.61
C PHE A 19 4.34 -8.63 -3.97
N SER A 20 3.87 -7.76 -4.86
CA SER A 20 4.51 -7.59 -6.17
C SER A 20 5.84 -6.84 -6.01
N PRO A 21 6.95 -7.32 -6.61
CA PRO A 21 8.26 -6.66 -6.51
C PRO A 21 8.32 -5.30 -7.22
N GLY A 22 7.27 -4.92 -7.96
CA GLY A 22 7.13 -3.61 -8.60
C GLY A 22 6.69 -2.49 -7.68
N PHE A 23 6.52 -2.75 -6.38
CA PHE A 23 6.24 -1.77 -5.35
C PHE A 23 7.50 -1.51 -4.52
N GLU A 24 7.83 -0.23 -4.33
CA GLU A 24 8.96 0.21 -3.53
C GLU A 24 8.48 0.79 -2.21
N PHE A 25 9.13 0.44 -1.11
CA PHE A 25 8.86 1.04 0.19
C PHE A 25 9.26 2.52 0.16
N VAL A 26 8.38 3.37 0.67
CA VAL A 26 8.59 4.83 0.70
C VAL A 26 8.76 5.33 2.12
N SER A 27 7.81 5.00 3.01
CA SER A 27 7.81 5.51 4.37
C SER A 27 6.85 4.73 5.28
N MET A 28 7.00 4.91 6.58
CA MET A 28 5.98 4.57 7.57
C MET A 28 5.07 5.77 7.81
N GLU A 29 3.76 5.55 7.87
CA GLU A 29 2.77 6.57 8.19
C GLU A 29 1.89 6.10 9.36
N ASN A 30 1.61 7.00 10.32
CA ASN A 30 0.78 6.69 11.50
C ASN A 30 -0.72 6.91 11.26
N SER A 31 -1.07 7.40 10.08
CA SER A 31 -2.42 7.46 9.59
C SER A 31 -2.43 7.47 8.07
N VAL A 32 -3.55 7.03 7.48
CA VAL A 32 -3.78 7.07 6.04
C VAL A 32 -5.13 7.72 5.79
N LYS A 33 -5.12 8.80 5.01
CA LYS A 33 -6.34 9.44 4.55
C LYS A 33 -6.77 8.83 3.22
N SER A 34 -7.92 8.16 3.22
CA SER A 34 -8.54 7.60 2.02
C SER A 34 -9.89 8.28 1.80
N GLY A 35 -9.88 9.35 0.99
CA GLY A 35 -11.06 10.20 0.78
C GLY A 35 -11.41 10.99 2.05
N GLU A 36 -12.63 10.78 2.56
CA GLU A 36 -13.13 11.42 3.79
C GLU A 36 -12.82 10.62 5.05
N ILE A 37 -12.33 9.38 4.91
CA ILE A 37 -12.01 8.49 6.02
C ILE A 37 -10.53 8.60 6.34
N GLU A 38 -10.21 8.86 7.61
CA GLU A 38 -8.87 8.75 8.15
C GLU A 38 -8.73 7.45 8.94
N LEU A 39 -7.79 6.61 8.54
CA LEU A 39 -7.44 5.38 9.21
C LEU A 39 -6.24 5.64 10.10
N ILE A 40 -6.38 5.44 11.41
CA ILE A 40 -5.31 5.65 12.39
C ILE A 40 -4.63 4.30 12.68
N GLY A 41 -3.30 4.27 12.67
CA GLY A 41 -2.50 3.07 12.89
C GLY A 41 -1.16 3.13 12.16
N GLU A 42 -0.28 2.15 12.39
CA GLU A 42 1.02 2.11 11.70
C GLU A 42 0.90 1.42 10.33
N PHE A 43 1.17 2.18 9.27
CA PHE A 43 1.09 1.72 7.89
C PHE A 43 2.43 1.88 7.17
N LYS A 44 2.89 0.81 6.54
CA LYS A 44 3.99 0.84 5.56
C LYS A 44 3.43 1.33 4.23
N LYS A 45 3.96 2.45 3.74
CA LYS A 45 3.61 3.03 2.44
C LYS A 45 4.57 2.52 1.37
N PHE A 46 3.99 2.06 0.28
CA PHE A 46 4.70 1.62 -0.91
C PHE A 46 4.15 2.36 -2.13
N THR A 47 5.01 2.61 -3.13
CA THR A 47 4.61 3.20 -4.41
C THR A 47 4.93 2.27 -5.56
N GLY A 48 4.00 2.16 -6.50
CA GLY A 48 4.09 1.28 -7.67
C GLY A 48 2.78 1.29 -8.46
N ASP A 49 2.50 0.35 -9.35
CA ASP A 49 3.30 -0.80 -9.79
C ASP A 49 4.20 -0.40 -10.98
N TYR A 50 5.51 -0.25 -10.74
CA TYR A 50 6.46 0.12 -11.77
C TYR A 50 6.72 -1.01 -12.79
N ALA A 51 6.28 -2.24 -12.50
CA ALA A 51 6.44 -3.40 -13.38
C ALA A 51 5.40 -3.42 -14.52
N ILE A 52 4.19 -2.94 -14.28
CA ILE A 52 3.08 -2.85 -15.24
C ILE A 52 3.11 -1.53 -15.99
N SER A 53 3.52 -0.43 -15.34
CA SER A 53 3.65 0.87 -16.00
C SER A 53 4.58 1.81 -15.25
N LYS A 54 5.56 2.39 -15.96
CA LYS A 54 6.42 3.48 -15.43
C LYS A 54 5.64 4.74 -14.98
N ARG A 55 4.35 4.82 -15.28
CA ARG A 55 3.44 5.91 -14.87
C ARG A 55 2.48 5.52 -13.75
N ALA A 56 2.49 4.28 -13.26
CA ALA A 56 1.63 3.89 -12.15
C ALA A 56 2.06 4.65 -10.89
N LYS A 57 1.18 5.53 -10.41
CA LYS A 57 1.33 6.29 -9.16
C LYS A 57 0.37 5.75 -8.11
N GLY A 58 0.24 4.43 -8.01
CA GLY A 58 -0.53 3.80 -6.95
C GLY A 58 0.22 3.95 -5.63
N ALA A 59 -0.49 4.38 -4.59
CA ALA A 59 0.00 4.33 -3.22
C ALA A 59 -0.63 3.11 -2.54
N LEU A 60 0.19 2.20 -2.05
CA LEU A 60 -0.23 1.03 -1.30
C LEU A 60 0.17 1.21 0.15
N TYR A 61 -0.81 1.16 1.04
CA TYR A 61 -0.61 1.24 2.48
C TYR A 61 -0.91 -0.11 3.09
N VAL A 62 -0.02 -0.61 3.94
CA VAL A 62 -0.12 -1.94 4.54
C VAL A 62 0.06 -1.83 6.03
N VAL A 63 -0.86 -2.39 6.82
CA VAL A 63 -0.74 -2.39 8.28
C VAL A 63 0.56 -3.11 8.68
N ALA A 64 1.41 -2.41 9.42
CA ALA A 64 2.74 -2.90 9.82
C ALA A 64 2.64 -4.11 10.75
N ASP A 65 1.68 -4.10 11.68
CA ASP A 65 1.45 -5.17 12.66
C ASP A 65 1.15 -6.52 11.99
N ALA A 66 0.31 -6.51 10.95
CA ALA A 66 -0.04 -7.71 10.20
C ALA A 66 1.05 -8.18 9.23
N ASN A 67 2.08 -7.35 8.98
CA ASN A 67 3.12 -7.59 7.98
C ASN A 67 4.50 -7.11 8.47
N PRO A 68 5.06 -7.70 9.54
CA PRO A 68 6.36 -7.29 10.08
C PRO A 68 7.52 -7.52 9.10
N GLU A 69 7.38 -8.52 8.21
CA GLU A 69 8.39 -9.00 7.27
C GLU A 69 8.49 -8.25 5.93
N LEU A 70 7.53 -7.36 5.61
CA LEU A 70 7.54 -6.48 4.44
C LEU A 70 8.39 -5.23 4.64
#